data_AF-A0A8T5K4J6-F1
#
_entry.id   AF-A0A8T5K4J6-F1
#
_cell.length_a   1.000
_cell.length_b   1.000
_cell.length_c   1.000
_cell.angle_alpha   90.00
_cell.angle_beta   90.00
_cell.angle_gamma   90.00
#
_symmetry.space_group_name_H-M   'P 1'
#
loop_
_entity.id
_entity.type
_entity.pdbx_description
1 polymer ?
#
loop_
_entity_poly.entity_id
_entity_poly.type
_entity_poly.pdbx_seq_one_letter_code
_entity_poly.pdbx_strand_id
1 'polypeptide(L)' 'VFDIIKTLKPSGRGELEITDVNNAYVQQGKMSFSMLDGYWSDAGTFESLHRASTIVKENL' A
#
# COMPACT_ATOMS: atom_id res chain seq x y z
N VAL A 1 12.41 7.20 -6.50
CA VAL A 1 12.10 6.39 -5.29
C VAL A 1 13.30 6.30 -4.35
N PHE A 2 14.41 5.66 -4.71
CA PHE A 2 15.52 5.42 -3.77
C PHE A 2 16.11 6.68 -3.12
N ASP A 3 16.19 7.79 -3.85
CA ASP A 3 16.68 9.05 -3.28
C ASP A 3 15.72 9.64 -2.24
N ILE A 4 14.40 9.48 -2.41
CA ILE A 4 13.40 9.90 -1.43
C ILE A 4 13.54 9.05 -0.17
N ILE A 5 13.64 7.71 -0.31
CA ILE A 5 13.78 6.78 0.83
C ILE A 5 14.96 7.17 1.73
N LYS A 6 16.10 7.53 1.14
CA LYS A 6 17.31 7.94 1.89
C LYS A 6 17.12 9.19 2.75
N THR A 7 16.09 10.00 2.48
CA THR A 7 15.79 11.24 3.22
C THR A 7 14.75 11.07 4.32
N LEU A 8 14.08 9.91 4.37
CA LEU A 8 13.01 9.67 5.33
C LEU A 8 13.52 9.54 6.76
N LYS A 9 12.66 9.89 7.71
CA LYS A 9 12.88 9.68 9.14
C LYS A 9 11.87 8.66 9.65
N PRO A 10 12.23 7.83 10.65
CA PRO A 10 11.28 6.91 11.25
C PRO A 10 10.06 7.65 11.80
N SER A 11 8.87 7.08 11.59
CA SER A 11 7.62 7.58 12.14
C SER A 11 7.52 7.33 13.65
N GLY A 12 6.39 7.70 14.26
CA GLY A 12 6.12 7.43 15.68
C GLY A 12 6.16 5.94 16.07
N ARG A 13 6.02 5.02 15.10
CA ARG A 13 6.16 3.57 15.30
C ARG A 13 7.54 3.02 14.89
N GLY A 14 8.47 3.89 14.50
CA GLY A 14 9.85 3.51 14.17
C GLY A 14 10.06 2.97 12.75
N GLU A 15 9.08 3.12 11.85
CA GLU A 15 9.17 2.63 10.47
C GLU A 15 9.47 3.77 9.48
N LEU A 16 10.13 3.43 8.36
CA LEU A 16 10.20 4.32 7.20
C LEU A 16 8.94 4.12 6.35
N GLU A 17 8.07 5.12 6.32
CA GLU A 17 6.71 4.96 5.80
C GLU A 17 6.63 5.08 4.28
N ILE A 18 5.93 4.14 3.62
CA ILE A 18 5.59 4.29 2.20
C ILE A 18 4.72 5.53 1.95
N THR A 19 3.92 5.94 2.94
CA THR A 19 3.11 7.15 2.91
C THR A 19 3.97 8.40 2.75
N ASP A 20 5.16 8.47 3.37
CA ASP A 20 6.05 9.62 3.22
C ASP A 20 6.69 9.66 1.82
N VAL A 21 7.01 8.50 1.24
CA VAL A 21 7.43 8.42 -0.17
C VAL A 21 6.30 8.96 -1.07
N ASN A 22 5.07 8.51 -0.84
CA ASN A 22 3.91 8.95 -1.61
C ASN A 22 3.69 10.46 -1.49
N ASN A 23 3.78 11.02 -0.29
CA ASN A 23 3.66 12.46 -0.04
C ASN A 23 4.74 13.27 -0.77
N ALA A 24 5.98 12.77 -0.85
CA ALA A 24 7.04 13.43 -1.62
C ALA A 24 6.70 13.49 -3.12
N TYR A 25 6.09 12.43 -3.68
CA TYR A 25 5.62 12.44 -5.06
C TYR A 25 4.41 13.38 -5.28
N VAL A 26 3.50 13.47 -4.30
CA VAL A 26 2.38 14.45 -4.32
C VAL A 26 2.91 15.88 -4.33
N GLN A 27 3.87 16.21 -3.45
CA GLN A 27 4.50 17.53 -3.38
C GLN A 27 5.23 17.92 -4.67
N GLN A 28 5.79 16.94 -5.38
CA GLN A 28 6.43 17.15 -6.68
C GLN A 28 5.44 17.27 -7.85
N GLY A 29 4.13 17.09 -7.63
CA GLY A 29 3.13 17.02 -8.70
C GLY A 29 3.29 15.80 -9.62
N LYS A 30 3.97 14.75 -9.14
CA LYS A 30 4.30 13.53 -9.92
C LYS A 30 3.51 12.30 -9.47
N MET A 31 2.64 12.44 -8.48
CA MET A 31 1.76 11.36 -8.04
C MET A 31 0.65 11.16 -9.06
N SER A 32 0.42 9.90 -9.46
CA SER A 32 -0.75 9.47 -10.21
C SER A 32 -1.49 8.41 -9.39
N PHE A 33 -2.78 8.23 -9.66
CA PHE A 33 -3.59 7.22 -9.01
C PHE A 33 -4.54 6.58 -10.03
N SER A 34 -5.03 5.40 -9.71
CA SER A 34 -6.13 4.75 -10.43
C SER A 34 -7.13 4.22 -9.41
N MET A 35 -8.39 4.13 -9.83
CA MET A 35 -9.42 3.42 -9.07
C MET A 35 -9.34 1.95 -9.45
N LEU A 36 -9.40 1.07 -8.44
CA LEU A 36 -9.49 -0.37 -8.67
C LEU A 36 -10.97 -0.76 -8.79
N ASP A 37 -11.33 -1.31 -9.95
CA ASP A 37 -12.61 -1.98 -10.14
C ASP A 37 -12.49 -3.45 -9.74
N GLY A 38 -13.44 -3.95 -8.94
CA GLY A 38 -13.42 -5.32 -8.42
C GLY A 38 -12.95 -5.40 -6.97
N TYR A 39 -12.22 -6.46 -6.61
CA TYR A 39 -11.92 -6.79 -5.23
C TYR A 39 -10.43 -6.61 -4.89
N TRP A 40 -10.17 -5.94 -3.77
CA TRP A 40 -8.90 -5.99 -3.05
C TRP A 40 -9.14 -6.61 -1.68
N SER A 41 -8.23 -7.49 -1.26
CA SER A 41 -8.22 -8.07 0.08
C SER A 41 -6.79 -8.14 0.58
N ASP A 42 -6.60 -7.90 1.86
CA ASP A 42 -5.40 -8.30 2.58
C ASP A 42 -5.59 -9.71 3.18
N ALA A 43 -4.53 -10.23 3.79
CA ALA A 43 -4.50 -11.51 4.50
C ALA A 43 -3.83 -11.38 5.88
N GLY A 44 -4.06 -10.27 6.57
CA GLY A 44 -3.47 -9.96 7.88
C GLY A 44 -4.06 -10.74 9.06
N THR A 45 -5.23 -11.36 8.91
CA THR A 45 -5.87 -12.21 9.94
C THR A 45 -6.30 -13.56 9.35
N PHE A 46 -6.59 -14.56 10.19
CA PHE A 46 -7.12 -15.85 9.71
C PHE A 46 -8.42 -15.68 8.92
N GLU A 47 -9.28 -14.77 9.35
CA GLU A 47 -10.54 -14.46 8.66
C GLU A 47 -10.30 -13.77 7.31
N SER A 48 -9.43 -12.75 7.26
CA SER A 48 -9.14 -12.05 6.00
C SER A 48 -8.40 -12.95 5.00
N LEU A 49 -7.52 -13.84 5.48
CA LEU A 49 -6.88 -14.86 4.65
C LEU A 49 -7.89 -15.86 4.06
N HIS A 50 -8.83 -16.35 4.87
CA HIS A 50 -9.87 -17.25 4.36
C HIS A 50 -10.73 -16.54 3.31
N ARG A 51 -11.15 -15.30 3.58
CA ARG A 51 -11.91 -14.47 2.63
C ARG A 51 -11.14 -14.24 1.33
N ALA A 52 -9.87 -13.85 1.40
CA ALA A 52 -9.02 -13.65 0.22
C ALA A 52 -8.93 -14.92 -0.63
N SER A 53 -8.77 -16.08 0.03
CA SER A 53 -8.72 -17.38 -0.65
C SER A 53 -10.04 -17.73 -1.35
N THR A 54 -11.18 -17.44 -0.71
CA THR A 54 -12.51 -17.67 -1.28
C THR A 54 -12.77 -16.75 -2.48
N ILE A 55 -12.42 -15.47 -2.39
CA ILE A 55 -12.52 -14.52 -3.52
C ILE A 55 -11.75 -15.07 -4.73
N VAL A 56 -10.51 -15.53 -4.53
CA VAL A 56 -9.71 -16.09 -5.63
C VAL A 56 -10.35 -17.37 -6.20
N LYS A 57 -10.86 -18.27 -5.35
CA LYS A 57 -11.52 -19.51 -5.78
C LYS A 57 -12.78 -19.26 -6.61
N GLU A 58 -13.57 -18.25 -6.27
CA GLU A 58 -14.87 -17.99 -6.90
C GLU A 58 -14.76 -17.13 -8.17
N ASN A 59 -13.66 -16.39 -8.33
CA ASN A 59 -13.45 -15.48 -9.45
C ASN A 59 -12.37 -15.95 -10.45
N LEU A 60 -11.80 -17.15 -10.24
CA LEU A 60 -11.00 -17.91 -11.22
C LEU A 60 -11.87 -19.00 -11.86
#